data_AF-A0A946UX85-F1
#
_entry.id   AF-A0A946UX85-F1
#
_cell.length_a   1.000
_cell.length_b   1.000
_cell.length_c   1.000
_cell.angle_alpha   90.00
_cell.angle_beta   90.00
_cell.angle_gamma   90.00
#
_symmetry.space_group_name_H-M   'P 1'
#
loop_
_entity.id
_entity.type
_entity.pdbx_description
1 polymer ?
#
loop_
_entity_poly.entity_id
_entity_poly.type
_entity_poly.pdbx_seq_one_letter_code
_entity_poly.pdbx_strand_id
1 'polypeptide(L)'
;MSDEFELWDLRVEVTGNPETMVCSHTVGDYFEVSGENLSFAAKQTFSMYALAAILPLLPAKQRMTHAHDWMTTDAEIACPDPHCGARFKITRTGKTTFRHSETTVVPLPAGDND
;
A
#
# COMPACT_ATOMS: atom_id res chain seq x y z
N MET A 1 -27.83 -9.68 -3.62
CA MET A 1 -26.56 -9.24 -4.22
C MET A 1 -25.44 -9.73 -3.31
N SER A 2 -24.32 -10.20 -3.87
CA SER A 2 -23.15 -10.46 -3.04
C SER A 2 -22.65 -9.12 -2.47
N ASP A 3 -22.29 -9.10 -1.19
CA ASP A 3 -21.68 -7.94 -0.53
C ASP A 3 -20.14 -8.03 -0.54
N GLU A 4 -19.60 -8.89 -1.41
CA GLU A 4 -18.19 -9.19 -1.53
C GLU A 4 -17.46 -8.20 -2.44
N PHE A 5 -16.23 -7.87 -2.08
CA PHE A 5 -15.31 -7.12 -2.94
C PHE A 5 -13.86 -7.62 -2.75
N GLU A 6 -13.02 -7.41 -3.77
CA GLU A 6 -11.60 -7.77 -3.71
C GLU A 6 -10.73 -6.53 -3.54
N LEU A 7 -9.65 -6.69 -2.77
CA LEU A 7 -8.52 -5.76 -2.74
C LEU A 7 -7.24 -6.53 -3.05
N TRP A 8 -6.28 -5.85 -3.70
CA TRP A 8 -4.91 -6.33 -3.72
C TRP A 8 -4.30 -6.20 -2.34
N ASP A 9 -3.63 -7.26 -1.90
CA ASP A 9 -2.62 -7.18 -0.84
C ASP A 9 -1.35 -6.56 -1.44
N LEU A 10 -0.66 -5.76 -0.61
CA LEU A 10 0.51 -5.01 -1.03
C LEU A 10 1.72 -5.43 -0.21
N ARG A 11 2.90 -5.38 -0.83
CA ARG A 11 4.18 -5.26 -0.16
C ARG A 11 4.78 -3.91 -0.48
N VAL A 12 5.24 -3.20 0.54
CA VAL A 12 6.04 -1.99 0.39
C VAL A 12 7.46 -2.29 0.85
N GLU A 13 8.40 -2.24 -0.07
CA GLU A 13 9.81 -2.59 0.16
C GLU A 13 10.71 -1.37 -0.03
N VAL A 14 11.69 -1.20 0.86
CA VAL A 14 12.74 -0.21 0.74
C VAL A 14 13.72 -0.63 -0.36
N THR A 15 13.85 0.21 -1.38
CA THR A 15 14.78 0.04 -2.50
C THR A 15 15.62 1.32 -2.68
N GLY A 16 16.58 1.28 -3.62
CA GLY A 16 17.47 2.40 -3.92
C GLY A 16 18.94 2.07 -3.65
N ASN A 17 19.80 3.08 -3.67
CA ASN A 17 21.23 2.91 -3.39
C ASN A 17 21.50 3.18 -1.89
N PRO A 18 21.95 2.19 -1.10
CA PRO A 18 22.31 2.39 0.31
C PRO A 18 23.32 3.52 0.54
N GLU A 19 24.23 3.77 -0.40
CA GLU A 19 25.27 4.82 -0.27
C GLU A 19 24.69 6.23 -0.29
N THR A 20 23.48 6.43 -0.80
CA THR A 20 22.80 7.74 -0.87
C THR A 20 21.64 7.86 0.13
N MET A 21 21.43 6.85 0.98
CA MET A 21 20.40 6.89 2.01
C MET A 21 20.94 7.57 3.27
N VAL A 22 20.37 8.74 3.59
CA VAL A 22 20.75 9.52 4.78
C VAL A 22 19.79 9.31 5.96
N CYS A 23 18.61 8.73 5.70
CA CYS A 23 17.66 8.33 6.73
C CYS A 23 17.92 6.88 7.21
N SER A 24 17.23 6.44 8.25
CA SER A 24 17.33 5.09 8.83
C SER A 24 16.60 4.02 7.98
N HIS A 25 16.90 3.95 6.69
CA HIS A 25 16.32 2.98 5.77
C HIS A 25 17.33 1.86 5.50
N THR A 26 16.87 0.61 5.53
CA THR A 26 17.67 -0.54 5.10
C THR A 26 17.06 -1.13 3.84
N VAL A 27 17.84 -1.29 2.77
CA VAL A 27 17.36 -1.97 1.56
C VAL A 27 16.87 -3.37 1.91
N GLY A 28 15.69 -3.72 1.40
CA GLY A 28 15.02 -4.98 1.67
C GLY A 28 14.14 -4.99 2.92
N ASP A 29 14.19 -3.96 3.79
CA ASP A 29 13.16 -3.78 4.82
C ASP A 29 11.80 -3.60 4.13
N TYR A 30 10.76 -4.24 4.67
CA TYR A 30 9.43 -4.16 4.06
C TYR A 30 8.29 -4.25 5.08
N PHE A 31 7.11 -3.79 4.68
CA PHE A 31 5.87 -4.12 5.37
C PHE A 31 4.82 -4.58 4.37
N GLU A 32 3.87 -5.36 4.86
CA GLU A 32 2.77 -5.91 4.08
C GLU A 32 1.47 -5.24 4.47
N VAL A 33 0.55 -5.12 3.50
CA VAL A 33 -0.75 -4.50 3.66
C VAL A 33 -1.81 -5.49 3.23
N SER A 34 -2.75 -5.80 4.12
CA SER A 34 -3.94 -6.58 3.79
C SER A 34 -5.17 -5.94 4.41
N GLY A 35 -6.15 -5.58 3.58
CA GLY A 35 -7.26 -4.73 4.00
C GLY A 35 -6.74 -3.43 4.60
N GLU A 36 -7.06 -3.18 5.86
CA GLU A 36 -6.62 -2.00 6.65
C GLU A 36 -5.34 -2.22 7.45
N ASN A 37 -4.82 -3.45 7.50
CA ASN A 37 -3.75 -3.82 8.41
C ASN A 37 -2.36 -3.70 7.78
N LEU A 38 -1.43 -3.12 8.53
CA LEU A 38 0.01 -3.11 8.22
C LEU A 38 0.71 -4.18 9.06
N SER A 39 1.47 -5.05 8.41
CA SER A 39 2.24 -6.11 9.05
C SER A 39 3.74 -5.92 8.82
N PHE A 40 4.53 -6.01 9.89
CA PHE A 40 5.98 -5.84 9.87
C PHE A 40 6.68 -7.14 10.28
N ALA A 41 7.87 -7.39 9.73
CA ALA A 41 8.71 -8.48 10.21
C ALA A 41 9.09 -8.28 11.69
N ALA A 42 9.31 -9.38 12.41
CA ALA A 42 9.61 -9.33 13.83
C ALA A 42 10.83 -8.44 14.13
N LYS A 43 10.67 -7.47 15.05
CA LYS A 43 11.68 -6.47 15.45
C LYS A 43 12.08 -5.46 14.36
N GLN A 44 11.51 -5.53 13.16
CA GLN A 44 11.73 -4.52 12.15
C GLN A 44 11.03 -3.22 12.56
N THR A 45 11.71 -2.10 12.40
CA THR A 45 11.13 -0.76 12.54
C THR A 45 11.01 -0.13 11.15
N PHE A 46 10.13 0.86 11.02
CA PHE A 46 9.97 1.61 9.78
C PHE A 46 9.88 3.10 10.10
N SER A 47 10.45 3.95 9.26
CA SER A 47 10.43 5.40 9.48
C SER A 47 8.99 5.92 9.46
N MET A 48 8.60 6.58 10.54
CA MET A 48 7.28 7.23 10.66
C MET A 48 7.05 8.25 9.53
N TYR A 49 8.09 9.01 9.15
CA TYR A 49 7.98 10.02 8.09
C TYR A 49 7.81 9.39 6.71
N ALA A 50 8.56 8.31 6.42
CA ALA A 50 8.37 7.57 5.18
C ALA A 50 6.98 6.93 5.12
N LEU A 51 6.53 6.32 6.23
CA LEU A 51 5.21 5.74 6.30
C LEU A 51 4.12 6.79 6.04
N ALA A 52 4.22 7.98 6.64
CA ALA A 52 3.28 9.08 6.42
C ALA A 52 3.23 9.53 4.94
N ALA A 53 4.34 9.48 4.22
CA ALA A 53 4.38 9.80 2.79
C ALA A 53 3.76 8.71 1.91
N ILE A 54 3.85 7.45 2.33
CA ILE A 54 3.38 6.28 1.56
C ILE A 54 1.89 6.00 1.80
N LEU A 55 1.43 6.14 3.05
CA LEU A 55 0.07 5.81 3.50
C LEU A 55 -1.05 6.32 2.57
N PRO A 56 -1.02 7.59 2.09
CA PRO A 56 -2.09 8.11 1.24
C PRO A 56 -2.27 7.38 -0.08
N LEU A 57 -1.23 6.68 -0.56
CA LEU A 57 -1.24 5.98 -1.84
C LEU A 57 -1.71 4.53 -1.74
N LEU A 58 -1.65 3.93 -0.54
CA LEU A 58 -1.96 2.51 -0.35
C LEU A 58 -3.40 2.16 -0.75
N PRO A 59 -4.45 2.91 -0.34
CA PRO A 59 -5.81 2.54 -0.71
C PRO A 59 -6.02 2.50 -2.22
N ALA A 60 -5.48 3.49 -2.95
CA ALA A 60 -5.56 3.50 -4.42
C ALA A 60 -4.82 2.32 -5.04
N LYS A 61 -3.65 1.95 -4.49
CA LYS A 61 -2.87 0.78 -4.95
C LYS A 61 -3.56 -0.56 -4.68
N GLN A 62 -4.36 -0.66 -3.63
CA GLN A 62 -5.17 -1.85 -3.33
C GLN A 62 -6.35 -2.03 -4.31
N ARG A 63 -6.93 -0.94 -4.80
CA ARG A 63 -8.08 -1.00 -5.72
C ARG A 63 -7.68 -1.50 -7.10
N MET A 64 -8.66 -2.03 -7.83
CA MET A 64 -8.50 -2.23 -9.26
C MET A 64 -8.43 -0.86 -9.94
N THR A 65 -7.38 -0.66 -10.73
CA THR A 65 -7.09 0.59 -11.42
C THR A 65 -7.05 0.35 -12.93
N HIS A 66 -7.34 1.37 -13.73
CA HIS A 66 -7.32 1.24 -15.19
C HIS A 66 -5.89 1.00 -15.71
N ALA A 67 -5.72 0.13 -16.70
CA ALA A 67 -4.39 -0.28 -17.18
C ALA A 67 -3.53 0.88 -17.71
N HIS A 68 -4.15 1.97 -18.15
CA HIS A 68 -3.48 3.17 -18.68
C HIS A 68 -3.39 4.33 -17.66
N ASP A 69 -3.82 4.13 -16.43
CA ASP A 69 -3.63 5.12 -15.36
C ASP A 69 -2.21 4.99 -14.80
N TRP A 70 -1.51 6.10 -14.58
CA TRP A 70 -0.20 6.14 -13.93
C TRP A 70 -0.24 5.48 -12.55
N MET A 71 -1.39 5.55 -11.85
CA MET A 71 -1.59 4.85 -10.58
C MET A 71 -1.43 3.33 -10.71
N THR A 72 -1.58 2.75 -11.90
CA THR A 72 -1.33 1.32 -12.14
C THR A 72 0.15 1.02 -12.35
N THR A 73 0.88 1.87 -13.08
CA THR A 73 2.25 1.61 -13.51
C THR A 73 3.31 2.09 -12.53
N ASP A 74 3.10 3.25 -11.92
CA ASP A 74 4.14 3.96 -11.18
C ASP A 74 4.16 3.48 -9.72
N ALA A 75 5.07 2.56 -9.40
CA ALA A 75 5.07 1.85 -8.13
C ALA A 75 6.10 2.34 -7.10
N GLU A 76 6.97 3.29 -7.47
CA GLU A 76 8.07 3.75 -6.62
C GLU A 76 7.80 5.13 -6.03
N ILE A 77 7.88 5.23 -4.71
CA ILE A 77 7.70 6.48 -3.97
C ILE A 77 9.06 6.96 -3.46
N ALA A 78 9.35 8.25 -3.61
CA ALA A 78 10.56 8.85 -3.07
C ALA A 78 10.54 8.94 -1.54
N CYS A 79 11.71 8.89 -0.90
CA CYS A 79 11.85 9.39 0.46
C CYS A 79 11.35 10.85 0.54
N PRO A 80 10.60 11.23 1.59
CA PRO A 80 10.18 12.62 1.78
C PRO A 80 11.35 13.56 2.11
N ASP A 81 12.50 13.04 2.55
CA ASP A 81 13.74 13.81 2.61
C ASP A 81 14.35 13.92 1.20
N PRO A 82 14.45 15.14 0.62
CA PRO A 82 14.93 15.34 -0.74
C PRO A 82 16.39 14.92 -0.96
N HIS A 83 17.18 14.76 0.11
CA HIS A 83 18.59 14.33 0.02
C HIS A 83 18.76 12.82 0.25
N CYS A 84 17.68 12.11 0.57
CA CYS A 84 17.73 10.68 0.79
C CYS A 84 17.38 9.92 -0.50
N GLY A 85 18.32 9.10 -0.98
CA GLY A 85 18.15 8.28 -2.18
C GLY A 85 17.26 7.04 -2.01
N ALA A 86 16.60 6.89 -0.86
CA ALA A 86 15.67 5.77 -0.65
C ALA A 86 14.42 5.90 -1.53
N ARG A 87 13.95 4.74 -1.98
CA ARG A 87 12.68 4.56 -2.68
C ARG A 87 11.86 3.51 -1.93
N PHE A 88 10.54 3.56 -2.12
CA PHE A 88 9.62 2.57 -1.57
C PHE A 88 8.80 1.98 -2.70
N LYS A 89 9.07 0.72 -3.03
CA LYS A 89 8.41 0.02 -4.12
C LYS A 89 7.15 -0.68 -3.60
N ILE A 90 6.00 -0.31 -4.14
CA ILE A 90 4.72 -0.95 -3.87
C ILE A 90 4.49 -2.07 -4.89
N THR A 91 4.37 -3.31 -4.41
CA THR A 91 4.09 -4.48 -5.24
C THR A 91 2.74 -5.07 -4.84
N ARG A 92 1.85 -5.29 -5.82
CA ARG A 92 0.64 -6.11 -5.63
C ARG A 92 1.06 -7.58 -5.58
N THR A 93 0.73 -8.29 -4.50
CA THR A 93 1.21 -9.66 -4.26
C THR A 93 0.12 -10.70 -4.50
N GLY A 94 -1.07 -10.46 -3.96
CA GLY A 94 -2.24 -11.34 -4.06
C GLY A 94 -3.54 -10.55 -3.89
N LYS A 95 -4.68 -11.23 -3.96
CA LYS A 95 -5.97 -10.62 -3.68
C LYS A 95 -6.62 -11.28 -2.48
N THR A 96 -7.25 -10.46 -1.65
CA THR A 96 -8.11 -10.91 -0.56
C THR A 96 -9.54 -10.46 -0.83
N THR A 97 -10.49 -11.37 -0.64
CA THR A 97 -11.93 -11.09 -0.71
C THR A 97 -12.42 -10.67 0.67
N PHE A 98 -13.16 -9.57 0.72
CA PHE A 98 -13.79 -9.01 1.91
C PHE A 98 -15.30 -8.95 1.73
N ARG A 99 -16.04 -8.90 2.83
CA ARG A 99 -17.47 -8.55 2.82
C ARG A 99 -17.68 -7.13 3.34
N HIS A 100 -18.57 -6.39 2.71
CA HIS A 100 -18.98 -5.05 3.15
C HIS A 100 -19.41 -5.06 4.61
N SER A 101 -20.26 -6.02 4.99
CA SER A 101 -20.76 -6.19 6.35
C SER A 101 -19.70 -6.48 7.42
N GLU A 102 -18.53 -6.99 7.02
CA GLU A 102 -17.39 -7.25 7.90
C GLU A 102 -16.47 -6.02 8.07
N THR A 103 -16.60 -5.02 7.20
CA THR A 103 -15.72 -3.84 7.16
C THR A 103 -16.43 -2.55 7.55
N THR A 104 -17.77 -2.54 7.60
CA THR A 104 -18.55 -1.38 8.04
C THR A 104 -19.96 -1.77 8.46
N VAL A 105 -20.53 -0.97 9.36
CA VAL A 105 -21.94 -1.08 9.79
C VAL A 105 -22.89 -0.24 8.93
N VAL A 106 -22.36 0.61 8.05
CA VAL A 106 -23.17 1.40 7.12
C VAL A 106 -23.83 0.44 6.13
N PRO A 107 -25.15 0.44 5.94
CA PRO A 107 -25.80 -0.49 5.03
C PRO A 107 -25.42 -0.19 3.57
N LEU A 108 -25.40 -1.23 2.72
CA LEU A 108 -25.38 -1.02 1.28
C LEU A 108 -26.66 -0.25 0.87
N PRO A 109 -26.57 0.66 -0.13
CA PRO A 109 -27.76 1.25 -0.72
C PRO A 109 -28.75 0.15 -1.11
N ALA A 110 -30.03 0.33 -0.79
CA ALA A 110 -31.08 -0.54 -1.34
C ALA A 110 -31.00 -0.39 -2.86
N GLY A 111 -30.67 -1.49 -3.56
CA GLY A 111 -30.16 -1.44 -4.93
C GLY A 111 -30.93 -0.47 -5.83
N ASP A 112 -30.22 0.49 -6.41
CA ASP A 112 -30.68 1.09 -7.65
C ASP A 112 -30.44 0.05 -8.75
N ASN A 113 -31.53 -0.32 -9.42
CA ASN A 113 -31.47 -1.03 -10.70
C ASN A 113 -30.75 -0.09 -11.70
N ASP A 114 -29.46 -0.31 -11.91
CA ASP A 114 -28.82 0.02 -13.19
C ASP A 114 -29.08 -1.12 -14.20
#